data_AF-A0A9X0CFE7-F1
#
_entry.id   AF-A0A9X0CFE7-F1
#
_cell.length_a   1.000
_cell.length_b   1.000
_cell.length_c   1.000
_cell.angle_alpha   90.00
_cell.angle_beta   90.00
_cell.angle_gamma   90.00
#
_symmetry.space_group_name_H-M   'P 1'
#
loop_
_entity.id
_entity.type
_entity.pdbx_description
1 polymer ?
#
loop_
_entity_poly.entity_id
_entity_poly.type
_entity_poly.pdbx_seq_one_letter_code
_entity_poly.pdbx_strand_id
1 'polypeptide(L)'
;MCSDVFNCFVKENEVVQLGQRIRSMYRPLYPDEKQIKYSFYAANNPNALMITETGVKRIGSVVVQSPDTWRGLNRELEVSIYFGGTEITATARDISSGNTAQTTLDFFHVK
;
A
#
# COMPACT_ATOMS: atom_id res chain seq x y z
N MET A 1 17.43 -6.14 0.84
CA MET A 1 17.27 -4.68 0.64
C MET A 1 16.00 -4.27 1.35
N CYS A 2 16.19 -3.48 2.41
CA CYS A 2 15.26 -2.73 3.26
C CYS A 2 13.75 -3.05 3.17
N SER A 3 13.25 -3.85 4.10
CA SER A 3 11.84 -4.24 4.28
C SER A 3 10.95 -3.13 4.88
N ASP A 4 11.55 -2.00 5.27
CA ASP A 4 10.91 -0.97 6.10
C ASP A 4 10.94 0.43 5.45
N VAL A 5 11.20 0.53 4.13
CA VAL A 5 11.15 1.82 3.45
C VAL A 5 9.70 2.22 3.22
N PHE A 6 9.28 3.25 3.95
CA PHE A 6 7.99 3.88 3.77
C PHE A 6 7.92 4.45 2.34
N ASN A 7 7.13 3.83 1.47
CA ASN A 7 6.81 4.43 0.19
C ASN A 7 5.65 5.39 0.43
N CYS A 8 5.98 6.68 0.57
CA CYS A 8 5.00 7.72 0.86
C CYS A 8 4.06 7.87 -0.34
N PHE A 9 2.80 7.47 -0.17
CA PHE A 9 1.77 7.66 -1.21
C PHE A 9 1.25 9.09 -1.24
N VAL A 10 1.12 9.73 -0.07
CA VAL A 10 0.63 11.11 0.09
C VAL A 10 1.31 11.74 1.31
N LYS A 11 1.75 12.98 1.17
CA LYS A 11 2.23 13.80 2.30
C LYS A 11 1.13 14.66 2.88
N GLU A 12 1.24 14.94 4.18
CA GLU A 12 0.41 15.97 4.82
C GLU A 12 0.58 17.31 4.08
N ASN A 13 -0.52 17.98 3.77
CA ASN A 13 -0.65 19.18 2.93
C ASN A 13 -0.58 18.99 1.40
N GLU A 14 -0.46 17.76 0.89
CA GLU A 14 -0.73 17.52 -0.53
C GLU A 14 -2.24 17.60 -0.80
N VAL A 15 -2.63 18.43 -1.76
CA VAL A 15 -4.02 18.54 -2.20
C VAL A 15 -4.35 17.29 -3.01
N VAL A 16 -5.10 16.37 -2.39
CA VAL A 16 -5.64 15.20 -3.08
C VAL A 16 -7.05 15.54 -3.58
N GLN A 17 -7.28 15.36 -4.88
CA GLN A 17 -8.58 15.60 -5.49
C GLN A 17 -9.53 14.44 -5.21
N LEU A 18 -10.82 14.74 -5.07
CA LEU A 18 -11.85 13.71 -5.03
C LEU A 18 -11.83 12.92 -6.34
N GLY A 19 -11.81 11.59 -6.24
CA GLY A 19 -11.66 10.69 -7.37
C GLY A 19 -10.19 10.44 -7.78
N GLN A 20 -9.21 11.05 -7.11
CA GLN A 20 -7.81 10.80 -7.41
C GLN A 20 -7.40 9.38 -7.01
N ARG A 21 -6.61 8.74 -7.89
CA ARG A 21 -5.95 7.46 -7.63
C ARG A 21 -4.44 7.64 -7.75
N ILE A 22 -3.74 7.31 -6.68
CA ILE A 22 -2.27 7.32 -6.62
C ILE A 22 -1.79 5.88 -6.68
N ARG A 23 -0.73 5.61 -7.43
CA ARG A 23 -0.25 4.26 -7.72
C ARG A 23 1.25 4.18 -7.51
N SER A 24 1.70 3.03 -7.03
CA SER A 24 3.10 2.68 -6.86
C SER A 24 3.34 1.25 -7.30
N MET A 25 4.48 1.01 -7.95
CA MET A 25 4.90 -0.30 -8.43
C MET A 25 5.89 -0.95 -7.47
N TYR A 26 5.72 -2.24 -7.23
CA TYR A 26 6.53 -3.04 -6.32
C TYR A 26 6.92 -4.37 -6.97
N ARG A 27 7.91 -5.00 -6.34
CA ARG A 27 8.31 -6.38 -6.59
C ARG A 27 8.09 -7.19 -5.31
N PRO A 28 7.81 -8.50 -5.42
CA PRO A 28 7.70 -9.36 -4.23
C PRO A 28 9.02 -9.36 -3.46
N LEU A 29 8.94 -9.63 -2.15
CA LEU A 29 10.14 -9.71 -1.31
C LEU A 29 10.86 -11.04 -1.53
N TYR A 30 10.09 -12.11 -1.76
CA TYR A 30 10.61 -13.45 -2.03
C TYR A 30 10.14 -13.97 -3.41
N PRO A 31 11.00 -14.69 -4.15
CA PRO A 31 10.68 -15.14 -5.50
C PRO A 31 9.46 -16.08 -5.55
N ASP A 32 9.25 -16.88 -4.52
CA ASP A 32 8.18 -17.87 -4.39
C ASP A 32 6.99 -17.40 -3.52
N GLU A 33 6.95 -16.12 -3.15
CA GLU A 33 5.88 -15.55 -2.34
C GLU A 33 4.53 -15.62 -3.08
N LYS A 34 3.58 -16.40 -2.54
CA LYS A 34 2.25 -16.61 -3.16
C LYS A 34 1.15 -15.70 -2.65
N GLN A 35 1.38 -15.05 -1.51
CA GLN A 35 0.46 -14.14 -0.87
C GLN A 35 1.24 -12.95 -0.37
N ILE A 36 0.87 -11.75 -0.82
CA ILE A 36 1.66 -10.56 -0.59
C ILE A 36 0.81 -9.56 0.17
N LYS A 37 1.27 -9.20 1.36
CA LYS A 37 0.56 -8.30 2.27
C LYS A 37 1.15 -6.89 2.18
N TYR A 38 0.29 -5.93 1.87
CA TYR A 38 0.60 -4.51 2.00
C TYR A 38 -0.11 -3.94 3.22
N SER A 39 0.64 -3.28 4.09
CA SER A 39 0.11 -2.57 5.25
C SER A 39 0.19 -1.07 5.00
N PHE A 40 -0.89 -0.36 5.33
CA PHE A 40 -1.00 1.08 5.15
C PHE A 40 -0.94 1.76 6.51
N TYR A 41 -0.21 2.88 6.57
CA TYR A 41 0.04 3.63 7.78
C TYR A 41 -0.26 5.10 7.54
N ALA A 42 -0.81 5.76 8.56
CA ALA A 42 -0.91 7.20 8.66
C ALA A 42 0.09 7.70 9.70
N ALA A 43 0.75 8.82 9.43
CA ALA A 43 1.69 9.45 10.34
C ALA A 43 1.30 10.90 10.56
N ASN A 44 1.30 11.35 11.82
CA ASN A 44 1.06 12.76 12.15
C ASN A 44 2.31 13.63 11.96
N ASN A 45 3.49 13.02 11.81
CA ASN A 45 4.72 13.71 11.50
C ASN A 45 5.01 13.53 9.99
N PRO A 46 5.01 14.59 9.18
CA PRO A 46 5.28 14.50 7.74
C PRO A 46 6.73 14.09 7.42
N ASN A 47 7.62 14.17 8.41
CA ASN A 47 9.01 13.73 8.31
C ASN A 47 9.22 12.31 8.85
N ALA A 48 8.15 11.56 9.14
CA ALA A 48 8.27 10.18 9.59
C ALA A 48 8.90 9.31 8.49
N LEU A 49 9.96 8.58 8.84
CA LEU A 49 10.71 7.69 7.95
C LEU A 49 10.46 6.21 8.27
N MET A 50 9.94 5.89 9.46
CA MET A 50 9.78 4.50 9.92
C MET A 50 8.40 4.24 10.53
N ILE A 51 7.89 3.02 10.34
CA ILE A 51 6.60 2.59 10.91
C ILE A 51 6.59 2.50 12.45
N THR A 52 7.77 2.49 13.07
CA THR A 52 7.96 2.40 14.53
C THR A 52 8.02 3.77 15.21
N GLU A 53 8.02 4.86 14.44
CA GLU A 53 8.06 6.20 15.00
C GLU A 53 6.76 6.55 15.73
N THR A 54 6.91 7.31 16.81
CA THR A 54 5.79 7.81 17.59
C THR A 54 4.85 8.63 16.70
N GLY A 55 3.57 8.29 16.70
CA GLY A 55 2.56 8.96 15.89
C GLY A 55 2.31 8.31 14.52
N VAL A 56 2.98 7.20 14.20
CA VAL A 56 2.64 6.35 13.05
C VAL A 56 1.64 5.27 13.48
N LYS A 57 0.49 5.19 12.79
CA LYS A 57 -0.57 4.22 13.07
C LYS A 57 -0.92 3.43 11.82
N ARG A 58 -1.10 2.13 11.97
CA ARG A 58 -1.62 1.28 10.89
C ARG A 58 -3.12 1.54 10.73
N ILE A 59 -3.53 1.84 9.50
CA ILE A 59 -4.90 2.20 9.12
C ILE A 59 -5.58 1.14 8.24
N GLY A 60 -4.83 0.12 7.83
CA GLY A 60 -5.37 -0.99 7.06
C GLY A 60 -4.31 -1.94 6.52
N SER A 61 -4.77 -2.99 5.84
CA SER A 61 -3.92 -3.83 5.00
C SER A 61 -4.73 -4.58 3.96
N VAL A 62 -4.07 -4.93 2.87
CA VAL A 62 -4.61 -5.77 1.81
C VAL A 62 -3.66 -6.94 1.55
N VAL A 63 -4.22 -8.11 1.21
CA VAL A 63 -3.45 -9.29 0.83
C VAL A 63 -3.84 -9.69 -0.58
N VAL A 64 -2.91 -9.61 -1.53
CA VAL A 64 -3.13 -10.04 -2.91
C VAL A 64 -2.55 -11.44 -3.12
N GLN A 65 -3.28 -12.27 -3.86
CA GLN A 65 -2.82 -13.60 -4.25
C GLN A 65 -1.93 -13.48 -5.49
N SER A 66 -0.73 -14.06 -5.43
CA SER A 66 0.20 -14.15 -6.56
C SER A 66 0.71 -15.60 -6.70
N PRO A 67 -0.18 -16.56 -7.02
CA PRO A 67 0.15 -17.98 -6.99
C PRO A 67 1.15 -18.39 -8.08
N ASP A 68 1.24 -17.59 -9.15
CA ASP A 68 2.15 -17.84 -10.25
C ASP A 68 3.52 -17.18 -9.99
N THR A 69 4.53 -18.00 -9.72
CA THR A 69 5.84 -17.53 -9.23
C THR A 69 6.98 -17.76 -10.23
N TRP A 70 6.72 -18.18 -11.48
CA TRP A 70 7.79 -18.50 -12.44
C TRP A 70 8.72 -17.31 -12.77
N ARG A 71 8.21 -16.07 -12.65
CA ARG A 71 9.01 -14.85 -12.82
C ARG A 71 9.84 -14.47 -11.59
N GLY A 72 9.68 -15.16 -10.46
CA GLY A 72 10.41 -14.88 -9.24
C GLY A 72 10.26 -13.43 -8.78
N LEU A 73 11.38 -12.73 -8.63
CA LEU A 73 11.44 -11.30 -8.25
C LEU A 73 11.12 -10.33 -9.41
N ASN A 74 10.98 -10.82 -10.64
CA ASN A 74 10.59 -10.01 -11.80
C ASN A 74 9.07 -9.89 -11.96
N ARG A 75 8.30 -10.28 -10.94
CA ARG A 75 6.86 -10.02 -10.87
C ARG A 75 6.61 -8.56 -10.52
N GLU A 76 5.60 -7.98 -11.13
CA GLU A 76 5.19 -6.59 -10.91
C GLU A 76 3.87 -6.56 -10.13
N LEU A 77 3.85 -5.75 -9.07
CA LEU A 77 2.71 -5.56 -8.21
C LEU A 77 2.36 -4.08 -8.18
N GLU A 78 1.12 -3.76 -8.52
CA GLU A 78 0.60 -2.40 -8.41
C GLU A 78 -0.14 -2.27 -7.08
N VAL A 79 0.23 -1.28 -6.29
CA VAL A 79 -0.58 -0.84 -5.15
C VAL A 79 -1.10 0.54 -5.45
N SER A 80 -2.39 0.77 -5.19
CA SER A 80 -3.01 2.07 -5.39
C SER A 80 -3.91 2.47 -4.24
N ILE A 81 -4.00 3.78 -4.01
CA ILE A 81 -4.91 4.39 -3.05
C ILE A 81 -5.86 5.30 -3.83
N TYR A 82 -7.15 5.14 -3.60
CA TYR A 82 -8.22 5.91 -4.21
C TYR A 82 -8.98 6.72 -3.16
N PHE A 83 -9.15 8.02 -3.44
CA PHE A 83 -9.81 8.98 -2.56
C PHE A 83 -11.23 9.23 -3.06
N GLY A 84 -12.18 8.41 -2.62
CA GLY A 84 -13.58 8.41 -3.10
C GLY A 84 -14.49 9.47 -2.49
N GLY A 85 -13.95 10.37 -1.66
CA GLY A 85 -14.72 11.37 -0.92
C GLY A 85 -14.90 10.96 0.54
N THR A 86 -15.87 10.10 0.82
CA THR A 86 -16.11 9.59 2.19
C THR A 86 -15.20 8.42 2.56
N GLU A 87 -14.72 7.69 1.56
CA GLU A 87 -13.93 6.48 1.75
C GLU A 87 -12.59 6.61 1.03
N ILE A 88 -11.54 6.12 1.69
CA ILE A 88 -10.23 5.91 1.10
C ILE A 88 -10.06 4.41 0.94
N THR A 89 -9.80 3.94 -0.28
CA THR A 89 -9.64 2.51 -0.57
C THR A 89 -8.24 2.23 -1.06
N ALA A 90 -7.68 1.12 -0.63
CA ALA A 90 -6.41 0.62 -1.11
C ALA A 90 -6.60 -0.67 -1.91
N THR A 91 -5.96 -0.74 -3.07
CA THR A 91 -6.01 -1.89 -3.97
C THR A 91 -4.60 -2.41 -4.20
N ALA A 92 -4.41 -3.72 -4.12
CA ALA A 92 -3.20 -4.40 -4.56
C ALA A 92 -3.52 -5.34 -5.71
N ARG A 93 -2.70 -5.30 -6.76
CA ARG A 93 -2.87 -6.08 -7.97
C ARG A 93 -1.56 -6.75 -8.36
N ASP A 94 -1.60 -8.06 -8.57
CA ASP A 94 -0.56 -8.75 -9.29
C ASP A 94 -0.78 -8.57 -10.80
N ILE A 95 0.15 -7.90 -11.46
CA ILE A 95 0.03 -7.58 -12.89
C ILE A 95 0.09 -8.83 -13.75
N SER A 96 0.89 -9.82 -13.36
CA SER A 96 1.10 -11.03 -14.15
C SER A 96 -0.12 -11.93 -14.18
N SER A 97 -0.76 -12.13 -13.02
CA SER A 97 -1.97 -12.97 -12.90
C SER A 97 -3.28 -12.19 -13.07
N GLY A 98 -3.25 -10.86 -12.91
CA GLY A 98 -4.45 -10.02 -12.86
C GLY A 98 -5.20 -10.07 -11.52
N ASN A 99 -4.76 -10.91 -10.58
CA ASN A 99 -5.37 -11.02 -9.26
C ASN A 99 -5.35 -9.68 -8.54
N THR A 100 -6.49 -9.31 -7.98
CA THR A 100 -6.69 -8.02 -7.33
C THR A 100 -7.36 -8.23 -5.98
N ALA A 101 -6.94 -7.48 -4.98
CA ALA A 101 -7.58 -7.39 -3.68
C ALA A 101 -7.73 -5.92 -3.29
N GLN A 102 -8.77 -5.59 -2.54
CA GLN A 102 -9.07 -4.22 -2.10
C GLN A 102 -9.47 -4.22 -0.62
N THR A 103 -9.16 -3.12 0.07
CA THR A 103 -9.61 -2.84 1.43
C THR A 103 -9.97 -1.36 1.58
N THR A 104 -10.82 -1.04 2.56
CA THR A 104 -11.08 0.35 2.97
C THR A 104 -10.10 0.71 4.09
N LEU A 105 -9.53 1.92 4.03
CA LEU A 105 -8.61 2.44 5.02
C LEU A 105 -9.36 3.26 6.06
N ASP A 106 -9.12 2.98 7.34
CA ASP A 106 -9.77 3.65 8.45
C ASP A 106 -8.85 4.71 9.06
N PHE A 107 -9.18 5.98 8.81
CA PHE A 107 -8.49 7.15 9.37
C PHE A 107 -9.19 7.72 10.61
N PHE A 108 -10.41 7.29 10.93
CA PHE A 108 -11.26 7.95 11.93
C PHE A 108 -10.85 7.63 13.38
N HIS A 109 -10.01 6.63 13.59
CA HIS A 109 -9.46 6.27 14.90
C HIS A 109 -8.01 6.75 15.13
N VAL A 110 -7.45 7.54 14.20
CA VAL A 110 -6.11 8.14 14.34
C VAL A 110 -6.22 9.40 15.22
N LYS A 111 -6.30 9.21 16.55
CA LYS A 111 -6.20 10.29 17.56
C LYS A 111 -4.77 10.71 17.85
#